data_AF-A0A8T5NU10-F1
#
_entry.id   AF-A0A8T5NU10-F1
#
_cell.length_a   1.000
_cell.length_b   1.000
_cell.length_c   1.000
_cell.angle_alpha   90.00
_cell.angle_beta   90.00
_cell.angle_gamma   90.00
#
_symmetry.space_group_name_H-M   'P 1'
#
loop_
_entity.id
_entity.type
_entity.pdbx_description
1 polymer ?
#
loop_
_entity_poly.entity_id
_entity_poly.type
_entity_poly.pdbx_seq_one_letter_code
_entity_poly.pdbx_strand_id
1 'polypeptide(L)' 'MIIDATNTIMGRVAATAAKKALEGEKVDIINSEKAIISGKRSTVVARFRQQRNRGGPYHGPY' A
#
# COMPACT_ATOMS: atom_id res chain seq x y z
N MET A 1 10.27 -14.67 2.84
CA MET A 1 9.95 -14.05 4.14
C MET A 1 8.47 -13.74 4.17
N ILE A 2 7.77 -14.09 5.24
CA ILE A 2 6.34 -13.78 5.40
C ILE A 2 6.18 -12.60 6.36
N ILE A 3 5.42 -11.58 5.97
CA ILE A 3 5.11 -10.41 6.80
C ILE A 3 3.61 -10.36 7.06
N ASP A 4 3.21 -10.38 8.33
CA ASP A 4 1.83 -10.13 8.74
C ASP A 4 1.58 -8.62 8.86
N ALA A 5 0.63 -8.11 8.07
CA ALA A 5 0.29 -6.69 8.05
C ALA A 5 -0.73 -6.28 9.13
N THR A 6 -1.23 -7.22 9.94
CA THR A 6 -2.24 -6.94 10.98
C THR A 6 -1.76 -5.90 12.00
N ASN A 7 -2.53 -4.82 12.20
CA ASN A 7 -2.22 -3.73 13.14
C ASN A 7 -0.88 -3.01 12.87
N THR A 8 -0.35 -3.12 11.65
CA THR A 8 0.88 -2.44 11.23
C THR A 8 0.56 -1.27 10.31
N ILE A 9 1.45 -0.26 10.26
CA ILE A 9 1.29 0.85 9.32
C ILE A 9 1.74 0.41 7.93
N MET A 10 0.82 0.44 6.96
CA MET A 10 1.05 0.00 5.57
C MET A 10 2.35 0.55 4.98
N GLY A 11 2.60 1.86 5.13
CA GLY A 11 3.78 2.51 4.56
C GLY A 11 5.11 2.01 5.13
N ARG A 12 5.14 1.61 6.42
CA ARG A 12 6.35 1.07 7.05
C ARG A 12 6.66 -0.32 6.52
N VAL A 13 5.63 -1.17 6.44
CA VAL A 13 5.75 -2.52 5.86
C VAL A 13 6.21 -2.44 4.41
N ALA A 14 5.63 -1.54 3.62
CA ALA A 14 6.01 -1.34 2.22
C ALA A 14 7.49 -0.97 2.06
N ALA A 15 8.02 -0.06 2.89
CA ALA A 15 9.42 0.34 2.82
C ALA A 15 10.38 -0.82 3.12
N THR A 16 10.10 -1.59 4.18
CA THR A 16 10.91 -2.76 4.54
C THR A 16 10.82 -3.87 3.51
N ALA A 17 9.61 -4.15 3.00
CA ALA A 17 9.38 -5.15 1.96
C ALA A 17 10.08 -4.77 0.64
N ALA A 18 10.02 -3.49 0.24
CA ALA A 18 10.69 -3.00 -0.96
C ALA A 18 12.20 -3.16 -0.87
N LYS A 19 12.82 -2.81 0.28
CA LYS A 19 14.26 -2.98 0.48
C LYS A 19 14.68 -4.44 0.32
N LYS A 20 13.97 -5.36 0.98
CA LYS A 20 14.27 -6.80 0.92
C LYS A 20 14.03 -7.40 -0.47
N ALA A 21 12.99 -6.95 -1.17
CA ALA A 21 12.75 -7.34 -2.55
C ALA A 21 13.89 -6.89 -3.48
N LEU A 22 14.44 -5.68 -3.27
CA LEU A 22 15.61 -5.18 -4.02
C LEU A 22 16.88 -5.97 -3.72
N GLU A 23 17.02 -6.50 -2.50
CA GLU A 23 18.12 -7.39 -2.11
C GLU A 23 17.96 -8.82 -2.69
N GLY A 24 16.90 -9.07 -3.46
CA GLY A 24 16.64 -10.37 -4.11
C GLY A 24 15.88 -11.37 -3.23
N GLU A 25 15.42 -10.96 -2.05
CA GLU A 25 14.58 -11.82 -1.20
C GLU A 25 13.13 -11.84 -1.70
N LYS A 26 12.51 -13.02 -1.71
CA LYS A 26 11.06 -13.14 -1.91
C LYS A 26 10.31 -12.75 -0.62
N VAL A 27 9.41 -11.78 -0.71
CA VAL A 27 8.60 -11.29 0.41
C VAL A 27 7.12 -11.54 0.14
N ASP A 28 6.46 -12.27 1.02
CA ASP A 28 5.03 -12.55 0.96
C ASP A 28 4.33 -11.78 2.09
N ILE A 29 3.38 -10.90 1.76
CA ILE A 29 2.64 -10.09 2.75
C ILE A 29 1.23 -10.68 2.92
N ILE A 30 0.85 -10.99 4.15
CA ILE A 30 -0.46 -11.56 4.50
C ILE A 30 -1.28 -10.59 5.35
N ASN A 31 -2.61 -10.76 5.35
CA ASN A 31 -3.58 -9.89 6.05
C ASN A 31 -3.49 -8.40 5.67
N SER A 32 -3.16 -8.10 4.41
CA SER A 32 -3.01 -6.72 3.92
C SER A 32 -4.27 -5.85 4.11
N GLU A 33 -5.45 -6.46 4.18
CA GLU A 33 -6.73 -5.80 4.49
C GLU A 33 -6.82 -5.26 5.92
N LYS A 34 -5.99 -5.78 6.85
CA LYS A 34 -5.91 -5.36 8.26
C LYS A 34 -4.80 -4.34 8.52
N ALA A 35 -4.11 -3.89 7.46
CA ALA A 35 -3.09 -2.85 7.56
C ALA A 35 -3.71 -1.48 7.87
N ILE A 36 -3.01 -0.70 8.68
CA ILE A 36 -3.42 0.64 9.10
C ILE A 36 -2.82 1.68 8.17
N ILE A 37 -3.65 2.62 7.71
CA ILE A 37 -3.21 3.84 7.03
C ILE A 37 -3.35 5.00 8.03
N SER A 38 -2.26 5.70 8.30
CA SER A 38 -2.27 6.86 9.20
C SER A 38 -2.95 8.06 8.56
N GLY A 39 -3.68 8.83 9.38
CA GLY A 39 -4.36 10.06 8.99
C GLY A 39 -5.88 9.96 8.96
N LYS A 40 -6.54 11.08 8.66
CA LYS A 40 -8.01 11.16 8.62
C LYS A 40 -8.54 10.38 7.41
N ARG A 41 -9.48 9.47 7.65
CA ARG A 41 -10.12 8.63 6.61
C ARG A 41 -10.60 9.43 5.40
N SER A 42 -11.25 10.59 5.62
CA SER A 42 -11.76 11.44 4.54
C SER A 42 -10.65 11.91 3.60
N THR A 43 -9.51 12.31 4.16
CA THR A 43 -8.36 12.82 3.39
C THR A 43 -7.70 11.69 2.60
N VAL A 44 -7.51 10.54 3.24
CA VAL A 44 -6.94 9.35 2.59
C VAL A 44 -7.81 8.92 1.40
N VAL A 45 -9.11 8.78 1.61
CA VAL A 45 -10.05 8.40 0.54
C VAL A 45 -10.12 9.45 -0.56
N ALA A 46 -10.16 10.75 -0.21
CA ALA A 46 -10.19 11.84 -1.19
C ALA A 46 -8.94 11.82 -2.09
N ARG A 47 -7.77 11.57 -1.52
CA ARG A 47 -6.51 11.45 -2.28
C ARG A 47 -6.56 10.31 -3.29
N PHE A 48 -7.00 9.12 -2.88
CA PHE A 48 -7.13 7.97 -3.80
C PHE A 48 -8.18 8.22 -4.88
N ARG A 49 -9.31 8.85 -4.55
CA ARG A 49 -10.32 9.24 -5.54
C ARG A 49 -9.78 10.25 -6.54
N GLN A 50 -9.06 11.27 -6.06
CA GLN A 50 -8.43 12.27 -6.93
C GLN A 50 -7.44 11.61 -7.89
N GLN A 51 -6.62 10.67 -7.41
CA GLN A 51 -5.69 9.92 -8.24
C GLN A 51 -6.43 9.15 -9.33
N ARG A 52 -7.46 8.39 -8.97
CA ARG A 52 -8.26 7.63 -9.95
C ARG A 52 -8.95 8.52 -10.99
N ASN A 53 -9.45 9.69 -10.58
CA ASN A 53 -10.11 10.64 -11.47
C ASN A 53 -9.15 11.36 -12.42
N ARG A 54 -7.83 11.32 -12.17
CA ARG A 54 -6.84 12.07 -12.97
C ARG A 54 -6.56 11.47 -14.33
N GLY A 55 -7.08 10.30 -14.67
CA GLY A 55 -6.88 9.82 -16.03
C GLY A 55 -7.97 8.90 -16.54
N GLY A 56 -7.71 8.40 -17.75
CA GLY A 56 -8.72 7.81 -18.59
C GLY A 56 -9.02 6.37 -18.19
N PRO A 57 -10.25 5.87 -18.48
CA PRO A 57 -10.62 4.47 -18.24
C PRO A 57 -9.66 3.45 -18.84
N TYR A 58 -8.90 3.84 -19.88
CA TYR A 58 -8.01 2.97 -20.67
C TYR A 58 -6.50 3.22 -20.45
N HIS A 59 -6.09 4.36 -19.88
CA HIS A 59 -4.67 4.76 -19.81
C HIS A 59 -4.21 5.19 -18.39
N GLY A 60 -4.99 4.82 -17.37
CA GLY A 60 -4.67 5.02 -15.95
C GLY A 60 -5.09 6.39 -15.42
N PRO A 61 -4.96 6.66 -14.10
CA PRO A 61 -4.32 5.82 -13.09
C PRO A 61 -5.28 4.77 -12.50
N TYR A 62 -4.82 3.52 -12.44
CA TYR A 62 -5.45 2.43 -11.69
C TYR A 62 -4.81 2.30 -10.31
#